data_AF-A0A242C695-F1
#
_entry.id   AF-A0A242C695-F1
#
_cell.length_a   1.000
_cell.length_b   1.000
_cell.length_c   1.000
_cell.angle_alpha   90.00
_cell.angle_beta   90.00
_cell.angle_gamma   90.00
#
_symmetry.space_group_name_H-M   'P 1'
#
loop_
_entity.id
_entity.type
_entity.pdbx_description
1 polymer ?
#
loop_
_entity_poly.entity_id
_entity_poly.type
_entity_poly.pdbx_seq_one_letter_code
_entity_poly.pdbx_strand_id
1 'polypeptide(L)'
;MVAPEGKVHSGWTPALPESYTASATYTASYKVQQSEADKYTPKVVGEKVEVGEKVDLTDNVTNLPELPKGTKVTDITPDGEIDTTTLGKYQGTIEVTYPDGSKDQVKVPVEVVDTVAPDKPEVDPIKPGDTEVTGKTEPNIDVTVKLPNGSEYSGSSDDKGIFKVKVPSLEAGDKVIVTVTDKSGNTSEATTAVVSPSNTEYVPSGENNKITPSPQQELKSGVGLPSQIASKELPKTGESESSNNMITISGGVVLLSALGLLGYKKRKENE
;
A
#
# COMPACT_ATOMS: atom_id res chain seq x y z
N MET A 1 -42.55 13.98 50.08
CA MET A 1 -41.11 14.29 49.88
C MET A 1 -40.70 13.75 48.54
N VAL A 2 -39.90 14.49 47.77
CA VAL A 2 -39.16 13.93 46.63
C VAL A 2 -37.92 13.25 47.21
N ALA A 3 -37.52 12.10 46.67
CA ALA A 3 -36.30 11.45 47.12
C ALA A 3 -35.06 12.26 46.68
N PRO A 4 -33.95 12.26 47.46
CA PRO A 4 -32.69 12.81 46.98
C PRO A 4 -32.24 12.12 45.70
N GLU A 5 -31.50 12.85 44.86
CA GLU A 5 -30.91 12.32 43.62
C GLU A 5 -30.09 11.04 43.88
N GLY A 6 -30.18 10.07 42.97
CA GLY A 6 -29.56 8.75 43.12
C GLY A 6 -30.16 7.87 44.24
N LYS A 7 -31.33 8.22 44.80
CA LYS A 7 -31.98 7.44 45.87
C LYS A 7 -33.46 7.19 45.61
N VAL A 8 -33.92 6.00 46.00
CA VAL A 8 -35.34 5.63 46.00
C VAL A 8 -35.89 5.61 47.42
N HIS A 9 -37.13 6.08 47.59
CA HIS A 9 -37.81 6.01 48.88
C HIS A 9 -38.06 4.55 49.28
N SER A 10 -37.65 4.18 50.49
CA SER A 10 -37.70 2.80 50.99
C SER A 10 -38.68 2.58 52.14
N GLY A 11 -39.31 3.64 52.66
CA GLY A 11 -40.37 3.58 53.67
C GLY A 11 -40.34 4.73 54.67
N TRP A 12 -41.32 4.76 55.56
CA TRP A 12 -41.44 5.74 56.65
C TRP A 12 -41.23 5.06 58.00
N THR A 13 -40.56 5.75 58.92
CA THR A 13 -40.42 5.33 60.33
C THR A 13 -40.91 6.46 61.25
N PRO A 14 -41.98 6.23 62.06
CA PRO A 14 -42.91 5.10 61.99
C PRO A 14 -43.67 5.06 60.65
N ALA A 15 -44.41 3.99 60.38
CA ALA A 15 -45.25 3.93 59.17
C ALA A 15 -46.33 5.03 59.19
N LEU A 16 -46.67 5.57 58.02
CA LEU A 16 -47.74 6.59 57.91
C LEU A 16 -49.10 5.96 58.24
N PRO A 17 -49.92 6.59 59.10
CA PRO A 17 -51.27 6.14 59.39
C PRO A 17 -52.24 6.49 58.26
N GLU A 18 -53.33 5.73 58.14
CA GLU A 18 -54.40 5.98 57.15
C GLU A 18 -55.21 7.26 57.43
N SER A 19 -55.15 7.78 58.66
CA SER A 19 -55.78 9.05 59.04
C SER A 19 -54.94 9.81 60.08
N TYR A 20 -55.05 11.14 60.06
CA TYR A 20 -54.28 12.03 60.93
C TYR A 20 -55.17 12.57 62.06
N THR A 21 -54.89 12.18 63.30
CA THR A 21 -55.63 12.62 64.50
C THR A 21 -54.82 13.56 65.40
N ALA A 22 -53.50 13.65 65.19
CA ALA A 22 -52.58 14.57 65.88
C ALA A 22 -51.33 14.83 65.01
N SER A 23 -50.54 15.84 65.36
CA SER A 23 -49.24 16.10 64.73
C SER A 23 -48.17 15.10 65.21
N ALA A 24 -47.38 14.56 64.28
CA ALA A 24 -46.30 13.63 64.56
C ALA A 24 -45.13 13.82 63.58
N THR A 25 -43.92 13.43 64.00
CA THR A 25 -42.71 13.46 63.19
C THR A 25 -42.48 12.10 62.53
N TYR A 26 -42.20 12.10 61.23
CA TYR A 26 -41.91 10.89 60.44
C TYR A 26 -40.56 11.02 59.73
N THR A 27 -39.74 9.98 59.82
CA THR A 27 -38.46 9.90 59.09
C THR A 27 -38.66 9.13 57.80
N ALA A 28 -38.38 9.77 56.66
CA ALA A 28 -38.32 9.08 55.37
C ALA A 28 -36.98 8.32 55.25
N SER A 29 -37.06 7.02 54.97
CA SER A 29 -35.91 6.18 54.63
C SER A 29 -35.72 6.13 53.11
N TYR A 30 -34.47 5.98 52.69
CA TYR A 30 -34.10 5.88 51.27
C TYR A 30 -33.04 4.79 51.08
N LYS A 31 -33.02 4.15 49.91
CA LYS A 31 -31.92 3.28 49.46
C LYS A 31 -31.21 3.95 48.28
N VAL A 32 -29.91 3.71 48.15
CA VAL A 32 -29.14 4.12 46.96
C VAL A 32 -29.66 3.34 45.75
N GLN A 33 -29.97 4.05 44.67
CA GLN A 33 -30.21 3.47 43.37
C GLN A 33 -28.88 3.47 42.62
N GLN A 34 -28.28 2.30 42.47
CA GLN A 34 -27.07 2.12 41.67
C GLN A 34 -27.37 2.51 40.21
N SER A 35 -26.49 3.30 39.59
CA SER A 35 -26.65 3.75 38.19
C SER A 35 -26.36 2.63 37.20
N GLU A 36 -26.59 2.84 35.91
CA GLU A 36 -26.17 1.90 34.86
C GLU A 36 -24.65 1.89 34.69
N ALA A 37 -23.97 3.04 34.74
CA ALA A 37 -22.50 3.12 34.76
C ALA A 37 -21.86 2.31 35.92
N ASP A 38 -22.48 2.29 37.10
CA ASP A 38 -22.00 1.46 38.22
C ASP A 38 -22.19 -0.07 38.01
N LYS A 39 -22.96 -0.50 37.01
CA LYS A 39 -23.31 -1.93 36.76
C LYS A 39 -22.64 -2.48 35.51
N TYR A 40 -22.41 -1.65 34.52
CA TYR A 40 -21.86 -2.01 33.23
C TYR A 40 -20.40 -1.55 33.12
N THR A 41 -19.69 -2.04 32.12
CA THR A 41 -18.34 -1.58 31.81
C THR A 41 -18.17 -1.70 30.30
N PRO A 42 -18.01 -0.59 29.56
CA PRO A 42 -17.77 -0.66 28.13
C PRO A 42 -16.39 -1.27 27.86
N LYS A 43 -16.31 -2.16 26.86
CA LYS A 43 -15.09 -2.83 26.43
C LYS A 43 -14.72 -2.29 25.05
N VAL A 44 -13.60 -1.58 24.97
CA VAL A 44 -13.09 -1.03 23.72
C VAL A 44 -11.98 -1.88 23.11
N VAL A 45 -11.92 -1.91 21.78
CA VAL A 45 -10.75 -2.37 21.02
C VAL A 45 -10.01 -1.17 20.44
N GLY A 46 -8.69 -1.24 20.29
CA GLY A 46 -7.93 -0.18 19.63
C GLY A 46 -8.21 -0.10 18.14
N GLU A 47 -8.12 1.10 17.57
CA GLU A 47 -8.26 1.35 16.14
C GLU A 47 -6.89 1.39 15.46
N LYS A 48 -6.85 0.99 14.19
CA LYS A 48 -5.71 1.21 13.30
C LYS A 48 -6.21 1.89 12.04
N VAL A 49 -5.53 2.95 11.64
CA VAL A 49 -5.89 3.76 10.45
C VAL A 49 -4.65 4.05 9.63
N GLU A 50 -4.82 4.20 8.32
CA GLU A 50 -3.73 4.65 7.45
C GLU A 50 -3.48 6.16 7.60
N VAL A 51 -2.29 6.62 7.23
CA VAL A 51 -1.94 8.06 7.25
C VAL A 51 -2.95 8.88 6.42
N GLY A 52 -3.55 9.88 7.06
CA GLY A 52 -4.50 10.82 6.49
C GLY A 52 -5.96 10.34 6.47
N GLU A 53 -6.24 9.12 6.94
CA GLU A 53 -7.61 8.64 7.08
C GLU A 53 -8.37 9.32 8.23
N LYS A 54 -9.69 9.12 8.25
CA LYS A 54 -10.57 9.58 9.34
C LYS A 54 -10.76 8.43 10.32
N VAL A 55 -10.70 8.79 11.60
CA VAL A 55 -10.96 7.93 12.76
C VAL A 55 -12.44 8.04 13.13
N ASP A 56 -13.08 6.93 13.53
CA ASP A 56 -14.43 6.92 14.12
C ASP A 56 -14.45 6.03 15.37
N LEU A 57 -14.12 6.63 16.51
CA LEU A 57 -14.01 5.91 17.78
C LEU A 57 -15.33 5.31 18.28
N THR A 58 -16.46 5.62 17.65
CA THR A 58 -17.79 5.27 18.17
C THR A 58 -18.14 3.79 17.94
N ASP A 59 -17.47 3.10 17.02
CA ASP A 59 -17.68 1.67 16.75
C ASP A 59 -16.81 0.73 17.61
N ASN A 60 -15.74 1.26 18.24
CA ASN A 60 -14.79 0.48 19.04
C ASN A 60 -15.39 -0.20 20.27
N VAL A 61 -16.61 0.15 20.70
CA VAL A 61 -17.31 -0.45 21.85
C VAL A 61 -17.82 -1.85 21.50
N THR A 62 -16.91 -2.82 21.54
CA THR A 62 -17.14 -4.24 21.18
C THR A 62 -18.32 -4.90 21.89
N ASN A 63 -18.67 -4.46 23.10
CA ASN A 63 -19.78 -5.01 23.87
C ASN A 63 -21.04 -4.14 23.91
N LEU A 64 -21.20 -3.19 22.98
CA LEU A 64 -22.40 -2.35 22.89
C LEU A 64 -23.74 -3.15 22.91
N PRO A 65 -23.85 -4.37 22.33
CA PRO A 65 -25.06 -5.20 22.47
C PRO A 65 -25.30 -5.81 23.86
N GLU A 66 -24.28 -5.85 24.74
CA GLU A 66 -24.38 -6.27 26.15
C GLU A 66 -24.85 -5.12 27.07
N LEU A 67 -24.78 -3.87 26.59
CA LEU A 67 -25.17 -2.67 27.34
C LEU A 67 -26.69 -2.41 27.28
N PRO A 68 -27.24 -1.60 28.20
CA PRO A 68 -28.66 -1.24 28.20
C PRO A 68 -29.16 -0.71 26.85
N LYS A 69 -30.35 -1.16 26.44
CA LYS A 69 -30.94 -0.73 25.17
C LYS A 69 -31.24 0.78 25.21
N GLY A 70 -30.57 1.53 24.36
CA GLY A 70 -30.66 3.00 24.30
C GLY A 70 -29.36 3.70 24.71
N THR A 71 -28.35 2.95 25.18
CA THR A 71 -26.99 3.46 25.35
C THR A 71 -26.49 4.12 24.07
N LYS A 72 -25.81 5.26 24.22
CA LYS A 72 -25.21 6.05 23.15
C LYS A 72 -23.70 6.10 23.35
N VAL A 73 -22.96 5.98 22.26
CA VAL A 73 -21.52 6.26 22.21
C VAL A 73 -21.34 7.57 21.46
N THR A 74 -20.51 8.46 21.99
CA THR A 74 -20.13 9.72 21.35
C THR A 74 -18.63 9.92 21.51
N ASP A 75 -17.94 10.24 20.42
CA ASP A 75 -16.57 10.72 20.49
C ASP A 75 -16.55 12.09 21.20
N ILE A 76 -15.67 12.22 22.20
CA ILE A 76 -15.42 13.47 22.93
C ILE A 76 -13.93 13.86 22.90
N THR A 77 -13.17 13.27 21.97
CA THR A 77 -11.75 13.53 21.77
C THR A 77 -11.53 15.00 21.38
N PRO A 78 -10.73 15.77 22.12
CA PRO A 78 -10.33 17.13 21.75
C PRO A 78 -9.71 17.21 20.35
N ASP A 79 -10.08 18.26 19.60
CA ASP A 79 -9.51 18.56 18.28
C ASP A 79 -7.96 18.58 18.34
N GLY A 80 -7.34 17.72 17.53
CA GLY A 80 -5.88 17.60 17.44
C GLY A 80 -5.21 16.69 18.47
N GLU A 81 -5.94 16.00 19.35
CA GLU A 81 -5.35 14.94 20.21
C GLU A 81 -4.98 13.68 19.39
N ILE A 82 -5.65 13.46 18.26
CA ILE A 82 -5.27 12.46 17.25
C ILE A 82 -4.85 13.21 15.97
N ASP A 83 -3.59 13.05 15.58
CA ASP A 83 -3.07 13.53 14.29
C ASP A 83 -2.88 12.34 13.35
N THR A 84 -3.83 12.12 12.44
CA THR A 84 -3.72 11.03 11.45
C THR A 84 -2.72 11.34 10.33
N THR A 85 -2.16 12.55 10.26
CA THR A 85 -1.14 12.89 9.24
C THR A 85 0.29 12.50 9.64
N THR A 86 0.48 12.09 10.89
CA THR A 86 1.78 11.66 11.44
C THR A 86 1.69 10.22 11.93
N LEU A 87 2.70 9.40 11.60
CA LEU A 87 2.80 8.03 12.12
C LEU A 87 3.00 8.02 13.63
N GLY A 88 2.22 7.22 14.36
CA GLY A 88 2.32 7.20 15.81
C GLY A 88 1.22 6.45 16.55
N LYS A 89 1.29 6.56 17.88
CA LYS A 89 0.30 6.03 18.81
C LYS A 89 -0.38 7.19 19.50
N TYR A 90 -1.68 7.25 19.32
CA TYR A 90 -2.57 8.27 19.83
C TYR A 90 -3.59 7.65 20.78
N GLN A 91 -4.37 8.49 21.44
CA GLN A 91 -5.42 8.05 22.33
C GLN A 91 -6.59 9.00 22.19
N GLY A 92 -7.74 8.46 21.78
CA GLY A 92 -9.00 9.17 21.84
C GLY A 92 -9.76 8.86 23.12
N THR A 93 -10.83 9.61 23.37
CA THR A 93 -11.74 9.37 24.49
C THR A 93 -13.17 9.40 24.00
N ILE A 94 -13.92 8.34 24.27
CA ILE A 94 -15.36 8.26 24.02
C ILE A 94 -16.14 8.42 25.32
N GLU A 95 -17.35 8.96 25.21
CA GLU A 95 -18.36 8.97 26.26
C GLU A 95 -19.45 7.96 25.93
N VAL A 96 -19.74 7.08 26.88
CA VAL A 96 -20.83 6.10 26.80
C VAL A 96 -21.93 6.58 27.74
N THR A 97 -23.03 7.09 27.18
CA THR A 97 -24.20 7.59 27.94
C THR A 97 -25.28 6.51 27.99
N TYR A 98 -25.69 6.13 29.20
CA TYR A 98 -26.72 5.11 29.44
C TYR A 98 -28.15 5.70 29.43
N PRO A 99 -29.20 4.88 29.25
CA PRO A 99 -30.60 5.30 29.34
C PRO A 99 -30.99 6.03 30.62
N ASP A 100 -30.40 5.70 31.78
CA ASP A 100 -30.63 6.41 33.05
C ASP A 100 -29.92 7.77 33.15
N GLY A 101 -29.13 8.15 32.14
CA GLY A 101 -28.37 9.39 32.07
C GLY A 101 -26.98 9.34 32.73
N SER A 102 -26.62 8.23 33.37
CA SER A 102 -25.25 7.98 33.82
C SER A 102 -24.30 7.78 32.64
N LYS A 103 -23.00 7.91 32.90
CA LYS A 103 -21.96 7.98 31.86
C LYS A 103 -20.66 7.32 32.28
N ASP A 104 -20.02 6.65 31.32
CA ASP A 104 -18.60 6.27 31.38
C ASP A 104 -17.80 7.09 30.37
N GLN A 105 -16.53 7.38 30.69
CA GLN A 105 -15.56 7.88 29.72
C GLN A 105 -14.45 6.84 29.55
N VAL A 106 -14.20 6.43 28.31
CA VAL A 106 -13.29 5.31 27.99
C VAL A 106 -12.27 5.76 26.97
N LYS A 107 -10.99 5.45 27.25
CA LYS A 107 -9.86 5.78 26.38
C LYS A 107 -9.67 4.69 25.34
N VAL A 108 -9.69 5.07 24.07
CA VAL A 108 -9.48 4.18 22.92
C VAL A 108 -8.06 4.42 22.38
N PRO A 109 -7.17 3.41 22.34
CA PRO A 109 -5.87 3.55 21.72
C PRO A 109 -6.01 3.54 20.18
N VAL A 110 -5.33 4.45 19.51
CA VAL A 110 -5.30 4.56 18.04
C VAL A 110 -3.86 4.43 17.56
N GLU A 111 -3.63 3.62 16.52
CA GLU A 111 -2.31 3.48 15.88
C GLU A 111 -2.42 3.94 14.43
N VAL A 112 -1.76 5.06 14.12
CA VAL A 112 -1.65 5.57 12.74
C VAL A 112 -0.45 4.88 12.10
N VAL A 113 -0.72 4.10 11.07
CA VAL A 113 0.25 3.30 10.33
C VAL A 113 0.31 3.73 8.88
N ASP A 114 1.34 3.28 8.18
CA ASP A 114 1.48 3.40 6.74
C ASP A 114 1.81 2.00 6.22
N THR A 115 0.87 1.40 5.50
CA THR A 115 1.02 0.09 4.85
C THR A 115 1.12 0.19 3.32
N VAL A 116 1.24 1.41 2.78
CA VAL A 116 1.26 1.66 1.34
C VAL A 116 2.68 1.43 0.83
N ALA A 117 2.85 0.37 0.04
CA ALA A 117 4.13 0.12 -0.61
C ALA A 117 4.46 1.22 -1.65
N PRO A 118 5.74 1.65 -1.74
CA PRO A 118 6.20 2.59 -2.74
C PRO A 118 6.07 2.04 -4.17
N ASP A 119 6.00 2.94 -5.14
CA ASP A 119 6.00 2.59 -6.56
C ASP A 119 7.30 1.85 -6.94
N LYS A 120 7.20 0.89 -7.87
CA LYS A 120 8.38 0.12 -8.30
C LYS A 120 9.43 1.02 -8.98
N PRO A 121 10.73 0.77 -8.76
CA PRO A 121 11.79 1.58 -9.35
C PRO A 121 11.84 1.40 -10.88
N GLU A 122 12.07 2.49 -11.61
CA GLU A 122 12.54 2.46 -12.99
C GLU A 122 14.05 2.17 -12.98
N VAL A 123 14.51 1.22 -13.80
CA VAL A 123 15.94 0.85 -13.90
C VAL A 123 16.44 1.23 -15.28
N ASP A 124 17.58 1.93 -15.35
CA ASP A 124 18.21 2.32 -16.61
C ASP A 124 18.75 1.08 -17.38
N PRO A 125 18.91 1.16 -18.72
CA PRO A 125 19.46 0.05 -19.50
C PRO A 125 20.90 -0.31 -19.08
N ILE A 126 21.07 -1.54 -18.57
CA ILE A 126 22.34 -2.07 -18.06
C ILE A 126 23.10 -2.81 -19.18
N LYS A 127 24.41 -2.56 -19.30
CA LYS A 127 25.31 -3.15 -20.31
C LYS A 127 26.31 -4.12 -19.66
N PRO A 128 26.83 -5.10 -20.41
CA PRO A 128 27.92 -5.95 -19.94
C PRO A 128 29.16 -5.11 -19.60
N GLY A 129 29.74 -5.33 -18.43
CA GLY A 129 30.86 -4.55 -17.90
C GLY A 129 30.46 -3.42 -16.93
N ASP A 130 29.19 -3.06 -16.85
CA ASP A 130 28.73 -2.03 -15.91
C ASP A 130 28.95 -2.49 -14.45
N THR A 131 29.40 -1.57 -13.59
CA THR A 131 29.69 -1.79 -12.16
C THR A 131 28.75 -0.99 -11.25
N GLU A 132 27.71 -0.40 -11.83
CA GLU A 132 26.69 0.39 -11.14
C GLU A 132 25.33 0.12 -11.78
N VAL A 133 24.29 0.05 -10.95
CA VAL A 133 22.89 0.03 -11.40
C VAL A 133 22.29 1.39 -11.06
N THR A 134 21.75 2.07 -12.06
CA THR A 134 21.12 3.39 -11.93
C THR A 134 19.66 3.34 -12.34
N GLY A 135 18.91 4.36 -11.95
CA GLY A 135 17.51 4.49 -12.31
C GLY A 135 16.81 5.56 -11.48
N LYS A 136 15.48 5.45 -11.41
CA LYS A 136 14.60 6.38 -10.68
C LYS A 136 13.59 5.65 -9.82
N THR A 137 13.17 6.32 -8.75
CA THR A 137 12.17 5.85 -7.79
C THR A 137 11.68 7.06 -6.99
N GLU A 138 11.03 6.84 -5.85
CA GLU A 138 10.65 7.91 -4.93
C GLU A 138 11.88 8.57 -4.28
N PRO A 139 11.86 9.87 -3.93
CA PRO A 139 13.01 10.55 -3.32
C PRO A 139 13.35 10.09 -1.89
N ASN A 140 14.64 9.97 -1.59
CA ASN A 140 15.18 9.61 -0.27
C ASN A 140 14.67 8.26 0.28
N ILE A 141 14.53 7.26 -0.60
CA ILE A 141 14.08 5.90 -0.28
C ILE A 141 15.25 4.91 -0.37
N ASP A 142 15.22 3.82 0.40
CA ASP A 142 16.25 2.79 0.34
C ASP A 142 16.03 1.86 -0.85
N VAL A 143 17.12 1.51 -1.53
CA VAL A 143 17.14 0.75 -2.79
C VAL A 143 17.96 -0.53 -2.59
N THR A 144 17.37 -1.67 -2.92
CA THR A 144 18.05 -2.97 -2.88
C THR A 144 18.15 -3.55 -4.29
N VAL A 145 19.37 -3.92 -4.68
CA VAL A 145 19.70 -4.56 -5.95
C VAL A 145 20.16 -5.99 -5.68
N LYS A 146 19.46 -6.97 -6.26
CA LYS A 146 19.76 -8.40 -6.14
C LYS A 146 20.26 -8.95 -7.47
N LEU A 147 21.40 -9.64 -7.43
CA LEU A 147 22.05 -10.26 -8.59
C LEU A 147 21.66 -11.74 -8.75
N PRO A 148 21.90 -12.37 -9.93
CA PRO A 148 21.49 -13.76 -10.20
C PRO A 148 22.06 -14.80 -9.24
N ASN A 149 23.23 -14.53 -8.65
CA ASN A 149 23.86 -15.37 -7.63
C ASN A 149 23.19 -15.27 -6.24
N GLY A 150 22.16 -14.44 -6.09
CA GLY A 150 21.43 -14.19 -4.84
C GLY A 150 22.04 -13.14 -3.91
N SER A 151 23.21 -12.56 -4.25
CA SER A 151 23.83 -11.47 -3.48
C SER A 151 23.08 -10.15 -3.66
N GLU A 152 23.04 -9.36 -2.59
CA GLU A 152 22.27 -8.12 -2.48
C GLU A 152 23.20 -6.93 -2.19
N TYR A 153 22.88 -5.80 -2.80
CA TYR A 153 23.62 -4.54 -2.73
C TYR A 153 22.64 -3.42 -2.43
N SER A 154 22.95 -2.61 -1.42
CA SER A 154 22.07 -1.53 -0.97
C SER A 154 22.62 -0.15 -1.36
N GLY A 155 21.71 0.78 -1.59
CA GLY A 155 21.94 2.22 -1.64
C GLY A 155 20.64 2.95 -1.31
N SER A 156 20.57 4.23 -1.64
CA SER A 156 19.33 5.03 -1.50
C SER A 156 19.20 5.97 -2.70
N SER A 157 18.00 6.47 -2.95
CA SER A 157 17.74 7.53 -3.94
C SER A 157 18.04 8.93 -3.38
N ASP A 158 18.32 9.89 -4.26
CA ASP A 158 18.53 11.30 -3.91
C ASP A 158 17.21 12.09 -3.74
N ASP A 159 17.32 13.41 -3.56
CA ASP A 159 16.20 14.35 -3.45
C ASP A 159 15.31 14.45 -4.71
N LYS A 160 15.75 13.84 -5.83
CA LYS A 160 15.03 13.76 -7.11
C LYS A 160 14.63 12.33 -7.46
N GLY A 161 14.81 11.38 -6.54
CA GLY A 161 14.50 9.98 -6.76
C GLY A 161 15.52 9.24 -7.63
N ILE A 162 16.66 9.84 -7.98
CA ILE A 162 17.70 9.19 -8.77
C ILE A 162 18.55 8.32 -7.85
N PHE A 163 18.73 7.05 -8.19
CA PHE A 163 19.59 6.13 -7.41
C PHE A 163 20.82 5.67 -8.20
N LYS A 164 21.83 5.24 -7.46
CA LYS A 164 23.06 4.62 -7.97
C LYS A 164 23.58 3.62 -6.95
N VAL A 165 23.48 2.33 -7.27
CA VAL A 165 23.96 1.24 -6.41
C VAL A 165 25.18 0.61 -7.06
N LYS A 166 26.29 0.49 -6.32
CA LYS A 166 27.53 -0.14 -6.81
C LYS A 166 27.44 -1.65 -6.70
N VAL A 167 27.85 -2.33 -7.77
CA VAL A 167 27.81 -3.79 -7.92
C VAL A 167 29.12 -4.29 -8.56
N PRO A 168 29.45 -5.59 -8.47
CA PRO A 168 30.45 -6.22 -9.33
C PRO A 168 30.14 -5.99 -10.81
N SER A 169 31.16 -6.12 -11.66
CA SER A 169 31.00 -6.06 -13.12
C SER A 169 29.98 -7.10 -13.60
N LEU A 170 28.95 -6.66 -14.31
CA LEU A 170 27.85 -7.50 -14.75
C LEU A 170 28.09 -8.16 -16.11
N GLU A 171 27.54 -9.35 -16.32
CA GLU A 171 27.68 -10.14 -17.55
C GLU A 171 26.42 -10.10 -18.43
N ALA A 172 26.58 -10.36 -19.73
CA ALA A 172 25.45 -10.36 -20.67
C ALA A 172 24.44 -11.48 -20.33
N GLY A 173 23.17 -11.11 -20.14
CA GLY A 173 22.10 -12.01 -19.75
C GLY A 173 21.82 -12.06 -18.24
N ASP A 174 22.62 -11.37 -17.41
CA ASP A 174 22.35 -11.25 -15.98
C ASP A 174 20.96 -10.64 -15.72
N LYS A 175 20.21 -11.25 -14.82
CA LYS A 175 18.92 -10.76 -14.32
C LYS A 175 19.14 -9.98 -13.02
N VAL A 176 19.08 -8.66 -13.13
CA VAL A 176 19.18 -7.75 -11.99
C VAL A 176 17.77 -7.46 -11.50
N ILE A 177 17.49 -7.70 -10.22
CA ILE A 177 16.20 -7.40 -9.59
C ILE A 177 16.40 -6.19 -8.67
N VAL A 178 15.54 -5.18 -8.79
CA VAL A 178 15.61 -3.96 -7.97
C VAL A 178 14.27 -3.74 -7.27
N THR A 179 14.32 -3.49 -5.97
CA THR A 179 13.19 -3.12 -5.12
C THR A 179 13.55 -1.87 -4.31
N VAL A 180 12.53 -1.14 -3.85
CA VAL A 180 12.73 -0.05 -2.88
C VAL A 180 11.89 -0.26 -1.64
N THR A 181 12.33 0.26 -0.51
CA THR A 181 11.68 0.12 0.79
C THR A 181 11.59 1.48 1.48
N ASP A 182 10.39 1.84 1.91
CA ASP A 182 10.13 3.09 2.62
C ASP A 182 10.61 3.06 4.09
N LYS A 183 10.33 4.15 4.83
CA LYS A 183 10.68 4.28 6.26
C LYS A 183 9.76 3.49 7.19
N SER A 184 8.59 3.12 6.71
CA SER A 184 7.57 2.33 7.41
C SER A 184 7.86 0.83 7.32
N GLY A 185 8.68 0.43 6.34
CA GLY A 185 9.09 -0.94 6.04
C GLY A 185 8.36 -1.58 4.86
N ASN A 186 7.51 -0.83 4.14
CA ASN A 186 6.80 -1.36 2.98
C ASN A 186 7.75 -1.41 1.78
N THR A 187 7.71 -2.52 1.03
CA THR A 187 8.62 -2.76 -0.10
C THR A 187 7.83 -2.81 -1.41
N SER A 188 8.36 -2.14 -2.44
CA SER A 188 7.75 -2.05 -3.76
C SER A 188 7.59 -3.41 -4.45
N GLU A 189 6.77 -3.44 -5.51
CA GLU A 189 6.95 -4.48 -6.53
C GLU A 189 8.39 -4.45 -7.09
N ALA A 190 8.88 -5.61 -7.55
CA ALA A 190 10.24 -5.75 -8.05
C ALA A 190 10.35 -5.43 -9.55
N THR A 191 11.30 -4.58 -9.91
CA THR A 191 11.68 -4.36 -11.32
C THR A 191 12.82 -5.29 -11.70
N THR A 192 12.64 -6.08 -12.76
CA THR A 192 13.69 -6.96 -13.31
C THR A 192 14.28 -6.36 -14.59
N ALA A 193 15.57 -6.05 -14.58
CA ALA A 193 16.34 -5.66 -15.75
C ALA A 193 17.22 -6.83 -16.23
N VAL A 194 17.42 -6.92 -17.55
CA VAL A 194 18.31 -7.94 -18.16
C VAL A 194 19.49 -7.24 -18.82
N VAL A 195 20.69 -7.52 -18.33
CA VAL A 195 21.94 -6.93 -18.81
C VAL A 195 22.14 -7.30 -20.28
N SER A 196 22.14 -6.30 -21.16
CA SER A 196 22.07 -6.49 -22.60
C SER A 196 23.02 -5.54 -23.32
N PRO A 197 23.80 -5.99 -24.32
CA PRO A 197 24.54 -5.06 -25.16
C PRO A 197 23.55 -4.15 -25.89
N SER A 198 23.59 -2.84 -25.58
CA SER A 198 22.71 -1.88 -26.25
C SER A 198 23.06 -1.84 -27.74
N ASN A 199 22.16 -2.32 -28.59
CA ASN A 199 22.33 -2.26 -30.04
C ASN A 199 22.01 -0.85 -30.57
N THR A 200 22.80 0.12 -30.14
CA THR A 200 22.80 1.51 -30.60
C THR A 200 24.09 1.84 -31.34
N GLU A 201 24.45 1.00 -32.32
CA GLU A 201 25.18 1.54 -33.47
C GLU A 201 24.22 2.43 -34.26
N TYR A 202 24.36 3.75 -34.08
CA TYR A 202 23.91 4.68 -35.08
C TYR A 202 24.81 4.52 -36.31
N VAL A 203 24.39 3.70 -37.26
CA VAL A 203 25.00 3.64 -38.59
C VAL A 203 24.44 4.82 -39.40
N PRO A 204 25.22 5.89 -39.68
CA PRO A 204 24.76 6.95 -40.56
C PRO A 204 24.59 6.40 -41.97
N SER A 205 23.35 6.40 -42.47
CA SER A 205 23.09 6.21 -43.90
C SER A 205 23.68 7.38 -44.68
N GLY A 206 24.60 7.11 -45.61
CA GLY A 206 25.28 8.12 -46.42
C GLY A 206 26.20 7.49 -47.45
N GLU A 207 25.73 7.35 -48.68
CA GLU A 207 26.48 6.77 -49.80
C GLU A 207 27.59 7.71 -50.31
N ASN A 208 28.83 7.20 -50.46
CA ASN A 208 29.45 6.99 -51.79
C ASN A 208 30.99 6.72 -51.75
N ASN A 209 31.37 5.56 -52.28
CA ASN A 209 32.64 5.23 -52.97
C ASN A 209 33.99 5.85 -52.53
N LYS A 210 34.82 5.02 -51.86
CA LYS A 210 36.18 4.72 -52.35
C LYS A 210 36.72 3.38 -51.83
N ILE A 211 36.80 2.37 -52.70
CA ILE A 211 37.48 1.10 -52.38
C ILE A 211 38.99 1.35 -52.33
N THR A 212 39.62 1.05 -51.19
CA THR A 212 41.08 0.96 -51.05
C THR A 212 41.42 -0.19 -50.09
N PRO A 213 41.92 -1.35 -50.57
CA PRO A 213 42.23 -2.48 -49.71
C PRO A 213 43.73 -2.55 -49.37
N SER A 214 44.09 -2.56 -48.09
CA SER A 214 45.36 -3.11 -47.55
C SER A 214 45.41 -3.04 -46.02
N PRO A 215 46.15 -3.93 -45.33
CA PRO A 215 46.58 -5.27 -45.73
C PRO A 215 46.02 -6.35 -44.78
N GLN A 216 45.96 -7.59 -45.27
CA GLN A 216 45.68 -8.77 -44.44
C GLN A 216 46.84 -9.01 -43.45
N GLN A 217 46.53 -9.35 -42.20
CA GLN A 217 47.46 -10.14 -41.39
C GLN A 217 47.15 -11.62 -41.59
N GLU A 218 48.17 -12.39 -41.95
CA GLU A 218 48.08 -13.82 -42.18
C GLU A 218 47.84 -14.59 -40.88
N LEU A 219 46.89 -15.52 -40.89
CA LEU A 219 47.03 -16.76 -40.12
C LEU A 219 47.18 -17.92 -41.10
N LYS A 220 48.42 -18.34 -41.31
CA LYS A 220 48.76 -19.51 -42.12
C LYS A 220 48.46 -20.80 -41.36
N SER A 221 47.46 -21.54 -41.83
CA SER A 221 47.38 -23.00 -41.70
C SER A 221 46.72 -23.53 -42.98
N GLY A 222 47.49 -24.25 -43.80
CA GLY A 222 47.06 -24.65 -45.14
C GLY A 222 46.50 -26.07 -45.22
N VAL A 223 46.05 -26.40 -46.45
CA VAL A 223 45.62 -27.73 -46.93
C VAL A 223 44.26 -28.22 -46.37
N GLY A 224 43.23 -28.48 -47.19
CA GLY A 224 43.06 -28.19 -48.61
C GLY A 224 41.96 -29.02 -49.31
N LEU A 225 41.04 -28.31 -50.00
CA LEU A 225 40.26 -28.73 -51.18
C LEU A 225 39.14 -29.83 -51.04
N PRO A 226 38.13 -29.90 -51.94
CA PRO A 226 37.18 -28.80 -52.21
C PRO A 226 35.72 -29.22 -52.60
N SER A 227 34.87 -28.21 -52.79
CA SER A 227 33.83 -28.11 -53.85
C SER A 227 32.46 -28.81 -53.74
N GLN A 228 31.56 -28.26 -54.58
CA GLN A 228 30.18 -28.65 -54.95
C GLN A 228 29.07 -28.25 -53.96
N ILE A 229 27.90 -27.75 -54.38
CA ILE A 229 27.42 -27.19 -55.66
C ILE A 229 26.25 -26.24 -55.33
N ALA A 230 25.99 -25.21 -56.15
CA ALA A 230 24.79 -24.40 -56.02
C ALA A 230 23.60 -25.01 -56.78
N SER A 231 22.37 -24.93 -56.22
CA SER A 231 21.16 -24.39 -56.87
C SER A 231 19.82 -25.01 -56.43
N LYS A 232 18.83 -24.12 -56.26
CA LYS A 232 17.40 -24.23 -56.64
C LYS A 232 16.39 -25.13 -55.88
N GLU A 233 15.36 -24.39 -55.42
CA GLU A 233 13.91 -24.60 -55.59
C GLU A 233 13.08 -25.39 -54.57
N LEU A 234 11.93 -24.79 -54.24
CA LEU A 234 10.85 -25.32 -53.40
C LEU A 234 9.85 -26.13 -54.23
N PRO A 235 9.10 -27.04 -53.58
CA PRO A 235 7.70 -27.28 -53.89
C PRO A 235 6.76 -26.54 -52.91
N LYS A 236 5.53 -26.25 -53.35
CA LYS A 236 4.40 -25.75 -52.53
C LYS A 236 3.30 -26.81 -52.44
N THR A 237 2.43 -26.69 -51.42
CA THR A 237 1.05 -27.27 -51.29
C THR A 237 0.95 -28.80 -51.38
N GLY A 238 0.43 -29.57 -50.42
CA GLY A 238 -0.61 -29.30 -49.43
C GLY A 238 -1.80 -30.23 -49.68
N GLU A 239 -2.15 -31.10 -48.71
CA GLU A 239 -3.50 -31.69 -48.58
C GLU A 239 -3.75 -32.13 -47.13
N SER A 240 -5.00 -32.41 -46.77
CA SER A 240 -5.55 -32.32 -45.41
C SER A 240 -5.90 -33.67 -44.76
N GLU A 241 -6.67 -33.58 -43.65
CA GLU A 241 -7.26 -34.63 -42.80
C GLU A 241 -6.31 -35.22 -41.73
N SER A 242 -6.71 -35.54 -40.51
CA SER A 242 -7.88 -35.22 -39.66
C SER A 242 -7.75 -36.09 -38.40
N SER A 243 -7.69 -35.50 -37.21
CA SER A 243 -8.33 -36.04 -36.00
C SER A 243 -8.12 -35.10 -34.82
N ASN A 244 -9.22 -34.65 -34.22
CA ASN A 244 -9.22 -33.69 -33.12
C ASN A 244 -9.26 -34.40 -31.75
N ASN A 245 -8.63 -33.78 -30.75
CA ASN A 245 -9.23 -33.51 -29.44
C ASN A 245 -8.40 -32.38 -28.80
N MET A 246 -8.80 -31.10 -28.88
CA MET A 246 -9.99 -30.43 -28.33
C MET A 246 -9.97 -30.30 -26.79
N ILE A 247 -9.61 -29.10 -26.32
CA ILE A 247 -10.31 -28.41 -25.22
C ILE A 247 -10.49 -26.94 -25.64
N THR A 248 -11.75 -26.51 -25.74
CA THR A 248 -12.24 -25.11 -25.88
C THR A 248 -12.77 -24.68 -24.49
N ILE A 249 -12.78 -23.43 -23.99
CA ILE A 249 -13.63 -22.23 -24.23
C ILE A 249 -13.11 -21.08 -23.32
N SER A 250 -13.42 -19.77 -23.44
CA SER A 250 -14.16 -18.94 -24.43
C SER A 250 -13.91 -17.44 -24.18
N GLY A 251 -14.05 -16.59 -25.21
CA GLY A 251 -13.95 -15.11 -25.12
C GLY A 251 -12.53 -14.61 -25.42
N GLY A 252 -12.27 -13.67 -26.34
CA GLY A 252 -13.06 -12.48 -26.74
C GLY A 252 -12.55 -11.29 -25.91
N VAL A 253 -11.94 -10.23 -26.45
CA VAL A 253 -12.36 -9.39 -27.60
C VAL A 253 -11.13 -8.77 -28.31
N VAL A 254 -11.24 -8.46 -29.61
CA VAL A 254 -10.30 -7.60 -30.34
C VAL A 254 -10.86 -6.18 -30.41
N LEU A 255 -10.07 -5.16 -30.05
CA LEU A 255 -10.30 -3.77 -30.44
C LEU A 255 -9.00 -3.10 -30.90
N LEU A 256 -8.96 -2.76 -32.18
CA LEU A 256 -7.95 -1.90 -32.81
C LEU A 256 -8.50 -0.46 -32.85
N SER A 257 -7.78 0.51 -32.27
CA SER A 257 -8.05 1.93 -32.56
C SER A 257 -6.83 2.83 -32.38
N ALA A 258 -6.23 3.16 -33.53
CA ALA A 258 -5.55 4.42 -33.89
C ALA A 258 -4.69 5.19 -32.85
N LEU A 259 -3.39 5.28 -33.14
CA LEU A 259 -2.53 6.38 -32.65
C LEU A 259 -2.95 7.71 -33.29
N GLY A 260 -3.30 8.70 -32.47
CA GLY A 260 -3.48 10.10 -32.88
C GLY A 260 -2.35 10.98 -32.38
N LEU A 261 -1.47 11.43 -33.28
CA LEU A 261 -0.33 12.32 -33.00
C LEU A 261 -0.64 13.75 -33.49
N LEU A 262 -0.97 14.68 -32.59
CA LEU A 262 -0.94 16.16 -32.75
C LEU A 262 -1.43 16.81 -31.43
N GLY A 263 -0.92 17.93 -30.93
CA GLY A 263 0.19 18.79 -31.35
C GLY A 263 0.33 19.99 -30.36
N TYR A 264 1.55 20.50 -30.18
CA TYR A 264 1.89 21.58 -29.23
C TYR A 264 1.18 22.93 -29.50
N LYS A 265 0.73 23.64 -28.45
CA LYS A 265 1.09 25.07 -28.24
C LYS A 265 0.82 25.61 -26.83
N LYS A 266 1.40 26.78 -26.55
CA LYS A 266 1.75 27.31 -25.21
C LYS A 266 1.50 28.83 -25.16
N ARG A 267 0.80 29.33 -24.13
CA ARG A 267 1.08 30.58 -23.35
C ARG A 267 -0.16 31.11 -22.61
N LYS A 268 0.08 31.59 -21.37
CA LYS A 268 -0.41 32.81 -20.67
C LYS A 268 -1.87 33.26 -20.86
N GLU A 269 -2.56 33.76 -19.84
CA GLU A 269 -2.08 34.82 -18.93
C GLU A 269 -2.69 34.71 -17.50
N ASN A 270 -2.17 35.52 -16.58
CA ASN A 270 -2.65 35.59 -15.19
C ASN A 270 -3.70 36.70 -15.04
N GLU A 271 -4.57 36.57 -14.04
CA GLU A 271 -5.26 37.67 -13.38
C GLU A 271 -5.14 37.49 -11.86
#